data_AF-A0A8T3MCS7-F1
#
_entry.id   AF-A0A8T3MCS7-F1
#
_cell.length_a   1.000
_cell.length_b   1.000
_cell.length_c   1.000
_cell.angle_alpha   90.00
_cell.angle_beta   90.00
_cell.angle_gamma   90.00
#
_symmetry.space_group_name_H-M   'P 1'
#
loop_
_entity.id
_entity.type
_entity.pdbx_description
1 polymer ?
#
loop_
_entity_poly.entity_id
_entity_poly.type
_entity_poly.pdbx_seq_one_letter_code
_entity_poly.pdbx_strand_id
1 'polypeptide(L)'
;MMLLHLLRHAHAGDPEAWDGPDAARPLSEKGVAQAERLGSFLATIAFKTDAVITSPKVRAARTAEIVAGHLGVAVTEEDGLAGALDLEALEALLARADDPERPVIVGHDPDFSELLSLLCDTENVTMRKGALAKIEVDRPLRAGGGTLRWLIPPDALRPDR
;
A
#
# COMPACT_ATOMS: atom_id res chain seq x y z
N MET A 1 -18.49 -7.62 2.14
CA MET A 1 -17.45 -7.85 1.13
C MET A 1 -16.85 -6.55 0.65
N MET A 2 -15.56 -6.36 0.91
CA MET A 2 -14.73 -5.19 0.61
C MET A 2 -13.49 -5.65 -0.18
N LEU A 3 -12.95 -4.80 -1.06
CA LEU A 3 -11.67 -5.04 -1.74
C LEU A 3 -10.59 -4.18 -1.08
N LEU A 4 -9.87 -4.76 -0.13
CA LEU A 4 -8.74 -4.12 0.52
C LEU A 4 -7.50 -4.18 -0.39
N HIS A 5 -6.81 -3.06 -0.55
CA HIS A 5 -5.53 -3.03 -1.23
C HIS A 5 -4.43 -2.52 -0.31
N LEU A 6 -3.33 -3.27 -0.23
CA LEU A 6 -2.14 -2.88 0.53
C LEU A 6 -1.03 -2.54 -0.45
N LEU A 7 -0.54 -1.29 -0.41
CA LEU A 7 0.58 -0.81 -1.20
C LEU A 7 1.75 -0.46 -0.29
N ARG A 8 2.81 -1.27 -0.31
CA ARG A 8 4.04 -0.85 0.38
C ARG A 8 4.67 0.31 -0.39
N HIS A 9 5.11 1.35 0.31
CA HIS A 9 5.83 2.48 -0.28
C HIS A 9 6.94 2.03 -1.25
N ALA A 10 7.17 2.82 -2.30
CA ALA A 10 8.20 2.54 -3.29
C ALA A 10 9.62 2.78 -2.74
N HIS A 11 10.64 2.50 -3.55
CA HIS A 11 12.04 2.57 -3.13
C HIS A 11 12.47 3.97 -2.64
N ALA A 12 12.91 4.08 -1.39
CA ALA A 12 13.28 5.32 -0.70
C ALA A 12 14.79 5.47 -0.43
N GLY A 13 15.61 5.06 -1.41
CA GLY A 13 17.06 5.08 -1.28
C GLY A 13 17.59 4.15 -0.18
N ASP A 14 18.86 4.34 0.14
CA ASP A 14 19.55 3.66 1.23
C ASP A 14 19.26 4.40 2.57
N PRO A 15 18.70 3.73 3.59
CA PRO A 15 18.53 4.33 4.92
C PRO A 15 19.83 4.82 5.55
N GLU A 16 20.95 4.12 5.35
CA GLU A 16 22.21 4.40 6.03
C GLU A 16 22.94 5.61 5.43
N ALA A 17 22.64 5.93 4.17
CA ALA A 17 23.18 7.09 3.47
C ALA A 17 22.31 8.35 3.61
N TRP A 18 21.27 8.32 4.46
CA TRP A 18 20.38 9.46 4.69
C TRP A 18 20.69 10.16 6.02
N ASP A 19 21.08 11.42 5.94
CA ASP A 19 21.49 12.22 7.11
C ASP A 19 20.32 12.87 7.88
N GLY A 20 19.08 12.69 7.42
CA GLY A 20 17.89 13.27 8.03
C GLY A 20 17.05 12.28 8.86
N PRO A 21 15.91 12.72 9.41
CA PRO A 21 14.96 11.82 10.07
C PRO A 21 14.43 10.75 9.09
N ASP A 22 14.26 9.50 9.54
CA ASP A 22 13.75 8.41 8.67
C ASP A 22 12.38 8.75 8.05
N ALA A 23 11.50 9.38 8.82
CA ALA A 23 10.17 9.78 8.35
C ALA A 23 10.22 10.78 7.18
N ALA A 24 11.29 11.57 7.08
CA ALA A 24 11.50 12.57 6.03
C ALA A 24 12.18 12.01 4.77
N ARG A 25 12.55 10.72 4.76
CA ARG A 25 13.25 10.10 3.63
C ARG A 25 12.42 10.14 2.35
N PRO A 26 12.95 10.71 1.26
CA PRO A 26 12.23 10.79 0.00
C PRO A 26 12.27 9.46 -0.76
N LEU A 27 11.41 9.35 -1.77
CA LEU A 27 11.60 8.34 -2.81
C LEU A 27 12.91 8.61 -3.57
N SER A 28 13.62 7.55 -3.92
CA SER A 28 14.66 7.61 -4.95
C SER A 28 14.05 7.72 -6.35
N GLU A 29 14.84 8.06 -7.36
CA GLU A 29 14.42 8.03 -8.78
C GLU A 29 13.83 6.66 -9.18
N LYS A 30 14.46 5.57 -8.73
CA LYS A 30 13.93 4.22 -8.91
C LYS A 30 12.54 4.05 -8.30
N GLY A 31 12.31 4.62 -7.12
CA GLY A 31 11.04 4.55 -6.41
C GLY A 31 9.95 5.36 -7.09
N VAL A 32 10.27 6.56 -7.56
CA VAL A 32 9.37 7.37 -8.39
C VAL A 32 8.97 6.56 -9.62
N ALA A 33 9.92 6.00 -10.35
CA ALA A 33 9.62 5.18 -11.53
C ALA A 33 8.81 3.92 -11.21
N GLN A 34 8.96 3.31 -10.02
CA GLN A 34 8.11 2.21 -9.57
C GLN A 34 6.66 2.66 -9.38
N ALA A 35 6.44 3.77 -8.67
CA ALA A 35 5.11 4.31 -8.42
C ALA A 35 4.42 4.74 -9.73
N GLU A 36 5.14 5.38 -10.65
CA GLU A 36 4.64 5.77 -11.97
C GLU A 36 4.17 4.55 -12.79
N ARG A 37 4.98 3.49 -12.84
CA ARG A 37 4.61 2.25 -13.54
C ARG A 37 3.39 1.58 -12.93
N LEU A 38 3.30 1.55 -11.59
CA LEU A 38 2.13 1.01 -10.91
C LEU A 38 0.88 1.84 -11.23
N GLY A 39 0.94 3.16 -11.06
CA GLY A 39 -0.18 4.06 -11.36
C GLY A 39 -0.67 3.91 -12.80
N SER A 40 0.25 3.96 -13.77
CA SER A 40 -0.05 3.80 -15.20
C SER A 40 -0.66 2.43 -15.51
N PHE A 41 -0.13 1.35 -14.93
CA PHE A 41 -0.69 0.01 -15.09
C PHE A 41 -2.12 -0.07 -14.53
N LEU A 42 -2.36 0.45 -13.33
CA LEU A 42 -3.69 0.45 -12.70
C LEU A 42 -4.70 1.25 -13.51
N ALA A 43 -4.31 2.42 -14.04
CA ALA A 43 -5.14 3.19 -14.96
C ALA A 43 -5.48 2.40 -16.23
N THR A 44 -4.50 1.67 -16.78
CA THR A 44 -4.67 0.85 -18.00
C THR A 44 -5.69 -0.26 -17.81
N ILE A 45 -5.72 -0.91 -16.64
CA ILE A 45 -6.70 -1.96 -16.32
C ILE A 45 -8.01 -1.40 -15.75
N ALA A 46 -8.23 -0.08 -15.85
CA ALA A 46 -9.40 0.62 -15.30
C ALA A 46 -9.67 0.27 -13.83
N PHE A 47 -8.60 0.16 -13.03
CA PHE A 47 -8.66 -0.13 -11.61
C PHE A 47 -9.58 0.85 -10.88
N LYS A 48 -10.40 0.34 -9.96
CA LYS A 48 -11.38 1.12 -9.21
C LYS A 48 -11.01 1.16 -7.74
N THR A 49 -10.81 2.37 -7.23
CA THR A 49 -10.64 2.67 -5.82
C THR A 49 -11.44 3.93 -5.49
N ASP A 50 -11.96 3.99 -4.26
CA ASP A 50 -12.75 5.08 -3.71
C ASP A 50 -11.99 5.87 -2.64
N ALA A 51 -10.87 5.35 -2.13
CA ALA A 51 -10.02 6.03 -1.17
C ALA A 51 -8.56 5.60 -1.31
N VAL A 52 -7.64 6.57 -1.28
CA VAL A 52 -6.21 6.32 -1.09
C VAL A 52 -5.80 6.91 0.26
N ILE A 53 -5.42 6.04 1.20
CA ILE A 53 -5.08 6.42 2.57
C ILE A 53 -3.61 6.08 2.79
N THR A 54 -2.81 7.03 3.26
CA THR A 54 -1.36 6.87 3.34
C THR A 54 -0.79 7.21 4.70
N SER A 55 0.30 6.54 5.06
CA SER A 55 1.18 7.00 6.14
C SER A 55 1.73 8.40 5.83
N PRO A 56 1.90 9.27 6.84
CA PRO A 56 2.49 10.61 6.69
C PRO A 56 4.01 10.57 6.43
N LYS A 57 4.67 9.41 6.52
CA LYS A 57 6.10 9.30 6.15
C LYS A 57 6.26 9.66 4.67
N VAL A 58 7.19 10.56 4.35
CA VAL A 58 7.33 11.20 3.02
C VAL A 58 7.35 10.19 1.87
N ARG A 59 8.08 9.07 2.02
CA ARG A 59 8.13 7.99 1.02
C ARG A 59 6.78 7.34 0.72
N ALA A 60 5.92 7.17 1.73
CA ALA A 60 4.60 6.57 1.57
C ALA A 60 3.64 7.58 0.95
N ALA A 61 3.56 8.79 1.51
CA ALA A 61 2.76 9.89 0.97
C ALA A 61 3.09 10.16 -0.50
N ARG A 62 4.38 10.27 -0.85
CA ARG A 62 4.79 10.47 -2.23
C ARG A 62 4.45 9.29 -3.16
N THR A 63 4.49 8.06 -2.66
CA THR A 63 4.04 6.88 -3.43
C THR A 63 2.54 6.96 -3.70
N ALA A 64 1.76 7.32 -2.69
CA ALA A 64 0.31 7.46 -2.77
C ALA A 64 -0.09 8.56 -3.75
N GLU A 65 0.52 9.75 -3.65
CA GLU A 65 0.28 10.87 -4.56
C GLU A 65 0.47 10.51 -6.03
N ILE A 66 1.60 9.85 -6.35
CA ILE A 66 1.89 9.44 -7.73
C ILE A 66 0.82 8.48 -8.23
N VAL A 67 0.56 7.40 -7.49
CA VAL A 67 -0.43 6.38 -7.89
C VAL A 67 -1.84 6.96 -7.99
N ALA A 68 -2.26 7.75 -7.01
CA ALA A 68 -3.56 8.38 -6.96
C ALA A 68 -3.75 9.41 -8.09
N GLY A 69 -2.69 10.11 -8.49
CA GLY A 69 -2.70 11.03 -9.63
C GLY A 69 -3.05 10.33 -10.95
N HIS A 70 -2.58 9.10 -11.18
CA HIS A 70 -2.99 8.29 -12.33
C HIS A 70 -4.44 7.82 -12.26
N LEU A 71 -4.97 7.63 -11.05
CA LEU A 71 -6.33 7.11 -10.81
C LEU A 71 -7.38 8.22 -10.68
N GLY A 72 -6.96 9.48 -10.51
CA GLY A 72 -7.85 10.62 -10.29
C GLY A 72 -8.57 10.59 -8.95
N VAL A 73 -7.94 10.03 -7.90
CA VAL A 73 -8.52 9.88 -6.56
C VAL A 73 -7.75 10.74 -5.56
N ALA A 74 -8.45 11.29 -4.56
CA ALA A 74 -7.81 12.07 -3.51
C ALA A 74 -7.00 11.17 -2.55
N VAL A 75 -5.95 11.75 -1.97
CA VAL A 75 -5.11 11.10 -0.95
C VAL A 75 -5.43 11.70 0.41
N THR A 76 -5.62 10.84 1.40
CA THR A 76 -5.79 11.23 2.81
C THR A 76 -4.65 10.66 3.63
N GLU A 77 -4.01 11.48 4.44
CA GLU A 77 -3.00 11.02 5.40
C GLU A 77 -3.65 10.51 6.68
N GLU A 78 -3.09 9.44 7.24
CA GLU A 78 -3.54 8.87 8.50
C GLU A 78 -2.33 8.51 9.38
N ASP A 79 -2.21 9.19 10.51
CA ASP A 79 -1.08 9.06 11.44
C ASP A 79 -0.91 7.63 11.96
N GLY A 80 -2.02 6.88 12.11
CA GLY A 80 -1.99 5.48 12.52
C GLY A 80 -1.12 4.58 11.63
N LEU A 81 -0.96 4.93 10.35
CA LEU A 81 -0.11 4.18 9.41
C LEU A 81 1.40 4.46 9.55
N ALA A 82 1.80 5.39 10.42
CA ALA A 82 3.21 5.60 10.75
C ALA A 82 3.72 4.66 11.85
N GLY A 83 2.80 4.16 12.70
CA GLY A 83 3.03 3.19 13.76
C GLY A 83 2.78 1.75 13.31
N ALA A 84 2.65 0.84 14.29
CA ALA A 84 2.32 -0.55 14.04
C ALA A 84 0.86 -0.69 13.57
N LEU A 85 0.63 -1.54 12.57
CA LEU A 85 -0.69 -1.80 12.00
C LEU A 85 -1.06 -3.28 12.12
N ASP A 86 -1.95 -3.59 13.07
CA ASP A 86 -2.61 -4.89 13.18
C ASP A 86 -4.06 -4.84 12.63
N LEU A 87 -4.82 -5.94 12.78
CA LEU A 87 -6.21 -6.01 12.31
C LEU A 87 -7.12 -5.00 13.00
N GLU A 88 -6.95 -4.77 14.29
CA GLU A 88 -7.78 -3.85 15.08
C GLU A 88 -7.50 -2.40 14.66
N ALA A 89 -6.22 -2.04 14.54
CA ALA A 89 -5.79 -0.74 14.06
C ALA A 89 -6.26 -0.47 12.62
N LEU A 90 -6.20 -1.48 11.74
CA LEU A 90 -6.71 -1.38 10.37
C LEU A 90 -8.24 -1.22 10.33
N GLU A 91 -8.99 -1.98 11.13
CA GLU A 91 -10.44 -1.83 11.22
C GLU A 91 -10.84 -0.43 11.71
N ALA A 92 -10.16 0.07 12.75
CA ALA A 92 -10.38 1.40 13.29
C ALA A 92 -10.02 2.51 12.27
N LEU A 93 -8.96 2.30 11.49
CA LEU A 93 -8.58 3.20 10.40
C LEU A 93 -9.66 3.26 9.31
N LEU A 94 -10.15 2.10 8.88
CA LEU A 94 -11.20 2.02 7.86
C LEU A 94 -12.49 2.71 8.33
N ALA A 95 -12.85 2.55 9.60
CA ALA A 95 -13.99 3.24 10.21
C ALA A 95 -13.82 4.76 10.25
N ARG A 96 -12.62 5.28 10.51
CA ARG A 96 -12.33 6.72 10.44
C ARG A 96 -12.38 7.28 9.03
N ALA A 97 -12.15 6.43 8.03
CA ALA A 97 -12.17 6.79 6.61
C ALA A 97 -13.55 6.63 5.96
N ASP A 98 -14.63 6.59 6.75
CA ASP A 98 -16.01 6.40 6.30
C ASP A 98 -16.27 5.08 5.56
N ASP A 99 -15.61 4.00 6.00
CA ASP A 99 -15.82 2.62 5.54
C ASP A 99 -15.79 2.44 4.00
N PRO A 100 -14.67 2.78 3.33
CA PRO A 100 -14.56 2.68 1.88
C PRO A 100 -14.70 1.24 1.39
N GLU A 101 -15.29 1.04 0.22
CA GLU A 101 -15.47 -0.29 -0.38
C GLU A 101 -14.17 -0.85 -0.99
N ARG A 102 -13.29 0.04 -1.49
CA ARG A 102 -12.09 -0.33 -2.26
C ARG A 102 -10.86 0.50 -1.89
N PRO A 103 -10.50 0.60 -0.59
CA PRO A 103 -9.38 1.43 -0.16
C PRO A 103 -8.05 0.91 -0.69
N VAL A 104 -7.15 1.84 -1.02
CA VAL A 104 -5.71 1.59 -1.16
C VAL A 104 -5.02 2.16 0.07
N ILE A 105 -4.50 1.28 0.92
CA ILE A 105 -3.72 1.64 2.10
C ILE A 105 -2.24 1.65 1.72
N VAL A 106 -1.57 2.79 1.87
CA VAL A 106 -0.17 2.99 1.52
C VAL A 106 0.68 3.08 2.78
N GLY A 107 1.59 2.12 2.96
CA GLY A 107 2.30 1.96 4.23
C GLY A 107 3.62 1.21 4.12
N HIS A 108 3.95 0.47 5.18
CA HIS A 108 5.30 -0.04 5.44
C HIS A 108 5.29 -1.53 5.75
N ASP A 109 6.48 -2.13 5.65
CA ASP A 109 6.78 -3.43 6.22
C ASP A 109 7.45 -3.25 7.59
N PRO A 110 7.35 -4.22 8.51
CA PRO A 110 6.85 -5.59 8.28
C PRO A 110 5.32 -5.74 8.28
N ASP A 111 4.59 -4.76 8.84
CA ASP A 111 3.15 -4.81 9.07
C ASP A 111 2.33 -5.28 7.86
N PHE A 112 2.65 -4.82 6.65
CA PHE A 112 1.90 -5.22 5.46
C PHE A 112 2.10 -6.69 5.07
N SER A 113 3.32 -7.20 5.23
CA SER A 113 3.61 -8.62 4.99
C SER A 113 2.96 -9.50 6.06
N GLU A 114 2.94 -9.04 7.31
CA GLU A 114 2.31 -9.73 8.44
C GLU A 114 0.78 -9.72 8.31
N LEU A 115 0.16 -8.56 8.01
CA LEU A 115 -1.27 -8.44 7.76
C LEU A 115 -1.72 -9.29 6.59
N LEU A 116 -0.98 -9.28 5.49
CA LEU A 116 -1.30 -10.09 4.32
C LEU A 116 -1.26 -11.59 4.66
N SER A 117 -0.22 -12.01 5.39
CA SER A 117 -0.09 -13.40 5.87
C SER A 117 -1.22 -13.80 6.81
N LEU A 118 -1.56 -12.93 7.75
CA LEU A 118 -2.62 -13.14 8.74
C LEU A 118 -4.01 -13.18 8.12
N LEU A 119 -4.33 -12.23 7.23
CA LEU A 119 -5.63 -12.16 6.56
C LEU A 119 -5.86 -13.36 5.63
N CYS A 120 -4.83 -13.80 4.91
CA CYS A 120 -4.97 -14.80 3.85
C CYS A 120 -4.57 -16.23 4.28
N ASP A 121 -4.15 -16.42 5.54
CA ASP A 121 -3.64 -17.70 6.07
C ASP A 121 -2.51 -18.27 5.20
N THR A 122 -1.50 -17.43 4.92
CA THR A 122 -0.36 -17.78 4.07
C THR A 122 0.97 -17.63 4.79
N GLU A 123 1.93 -18.50 4.50
CA GLU A 123 3.30 -18.37 4.98
C GLU A 123 4.23 -17.76 3.91
N ASN A 124 5.32 -17.11 4.36
CA ASN A 124 6.41 -16.60 3.51
C ASN A 124 6.00 -15.63 2.40
N VAL A 125 4.92 -14.86 2.61
CA VAL A 125 4.54 -13.77 1.69
C VAL A 125 5.27 -12.49 2.09
N THR A 126 5.85 -11.80 1.10
CA THR A 126 6.58 -10.54 1.33
C THR A 126 6.08 -9.44 0.41
N MET A 127 5.72 -8.31 1.01
CA MET A 127 5.37 -7.08 0.32
C MET A 127 6.65 -6.31 -0.03
N ARG A 128 7.23 -6.55 -1.21
CA ARG A 128 8.41 -5.78 -1.66
C ARG A 128 8.09 -4.28 -1.79
N LYS A 129 9.09 -3.40 -1.65
CA LYS A 129 8.91 -1.94 -1.84
C LYS A 129 8.26 -1.65 -3.20
N GLY A 130 7.09 -1.01 -3.21
CA GLY A 130 6.28 -0.75 -4.42
C GLY A 130 5.40 -1.90 -4.87
N ALA A 131 5.23 -2.95 -4.07
CA ALA A 131 4.29 -4.04 -4.35
C ALA A 131 2.86 -3.67 -3.91
N LEU A 132 1.88 -4.12 -4.68
CA LEU A 132 0.44 -3.94 -4.41
C LEU A 132 -0.22 -5.31 -4.26
N ALA A 133 -0.87 -5.54 -3.12
CA ALA A 133 -1.76 -6.69 -2.92
C ALA A 133 -3.22 -6.26 -3.07
N LYS A 134 -4.04 -7.13 -3.66
CA LYS A 134 -5.50 -7.03 -3.66
C LYS A 134 -6.09 -8.20 -2.88
N ILE A 135 -6.81 -7.89 -1.82
CA ILE A 135 -7.39 -8.85 -0.90
C ILE A 135 -8.91 -8.63 -0.86
N GLU A 136 -9.67 -9.69 -1.07
CA GLU A 136 -11.11 -9.67 -0.83
C GLU A 136 -11.36 -10.10 0.61
N VAL A 137 -12.09 -9.28 1.38
CA VAL A 137 -12.34 -9.50 2.80
C VAL A 137 -13.80 -9.19 3.15
N ASP A 138 -14.30 -9.81 4.20
CA ASP A 138 -15.50 -9.35 4.89
C ASP A 138 -15.14 -8.54 6.14
N ARG A 139 -16.09 -7.73 6.60
CA ARG A 139 -15.95 -6.96 7.84
C ARG A 139 -16.90 -7.52 8.91
N PRO A 140 -16.48 -7.56 10.18
CA PRO A 140 -15.17 -7.13 10.70
C PRO A 140 -14.02 -8.03 10.20
N LEU A 141 -12.82 -7.45 10.04
CA LEU A 141 -11.64 -8.18 9.59
C LEU A 141 -11.26 -9.28 10.59
N ARG A 142 -10.81 -10.42 10.07
CA ARG A 142 -10.41 -11.59 10.86
C ARG A 142 -9.25 -12.32 10.20
N ALA A 143 -8.42 -12.97 11.01
CA ALA A 143 -7.39 -13.88 10.52
C ALA A 143 -8.01 -15.00 9.65
N GLY A 144 -7.36 -15.32 8.53
CA GLY A 144 -7.85 -16.27 7.52
C GLY A 144 -9.17 -15.87 6.84
N GLY A 145 -9.66 -14.64 7.07
CA GLY A 145 -10.92 -14.13 6.50
C GLY A 145 -10.77 -13.50 5.12
N GLY A 146 -9.56 -13.41 4.59
CA GLY A 146 -9.24 -12.77 3.33
C GLY A 146 -8.88 -13.76 2.23
N THR A 147 -9.22 -13.42 1.00
CA THR A 147 -8.77 -14.11 -0.21
C THR A 147 -7.83 -13.20 -0.99
N LEU A 148 -6.55 -13.58 -1.10
CA LEU A 148 -5.60 -12.89 -1.97
C LEU A 148 -6.01 -13.10 -3.43
N ARG A 149 -6.48 -12.02 -4.08
CA ARG A 149 -6.85 -12.06 -5.50
C ARG A 149 -5.63 -11.95 -6.42
N TRP A 150 -4.67 -11.10 -6.03
CA TRP A 150 -3.35 -11.01 -6.68
C TRP A 150 -2.38 -10.16 -5.85
N LEU A 151 -1.09 -10.42 -6.05
CA LEU A 151 0.03 -9.63 -5.53
C LEU A 151 0.91 -9.24 -6.72
N ILE A 152 1.01 -7.94 -7.02
CA ILE A 152 1.87 -7.42 -8.08
C ILE A 152 3.16 -6.92 -7.44
N PRO A 153 4.30 -7.59 -7.68
CA PRO A 153 5.57 -7.03 -7.29
C PRO A 153 6.05 -5.96 -8.29
N PRO A 154 6.93 -5.05 -7.85
CA PRO A 154 7.36 -3.91 -8.68
C PRO A 154 8.12 -4.30 -9.96
N ASP A 155 8.71 -5.49 -10.02
CA ASP A 155 9.45 -6.01 -11.17
C ASP A 155 8.57 -6.72 -12.20
N ALA A 156 7.32 -7.07 -11.86
CA ALA A 156 6.35 -7.57 -12.83
C ALA A 156 5.84 -6.48 -13.79
N LEU A 157 6.01 -5.20 -13.42
CA LEU A 157 5.59 -4.05 -14.23
C LEU A 157 6.74 -3.44 -15.04
N ARG A 158 7.90 -4.09 -15.06
CA ARG A 158 9.05 -3.61 -15.82
C ARG A 158 8.90 -4.02 -17.30
N PRO A 159 9.14 -3.12 -18.26
CA PRO A 159 8.98 -3.41 -19.69
C PRO A 159 10.05 -4.35 -20.26
N ASP A 160 11.16 -4.54 -19.54
CA ASP A 160 12.34 -5.32 -19.95
C ASP A 160 12.33 -6.79 -19.44
N ARG A 161 11.15 -7.37 -19.19
CA ARG A 161 11.00 -8.78 -18.81
C ARG A 161 10.11 -9.57 -19.77
#